data_AF-A0A2N0TR85-F1
#
_entry.id   AF-A0A2N0TR85-F1
#
_cell.length_a   1.000
_cell.length_b   1.000
_cell.length_c   1.000
_cell.angle_alpha   90.00
_cell.angle_beta   90.00
_cell.angle_gamma   90.00
#
_symmetry.space_group_name_H-M   'P 1'
#
loop_
_entity.id
_entity.type
_entity.pdbx_description
1 polymer ?
#
loop_
_entity_poly.entity_id
_entity_poly.type
_entity_poly.pdbx_seq_one_letter_code
_entity_poly.pdbx_strand_id
1 'polypeptide(L)'
;MGAFYGVNGKKLQRQYKDYLSDFKEWDQKPHSKEWLIFPENISSKLSIDETALSKGELYTIITNKKAKGKKGSIVAIFSGTKVEPIIKQLLKVPASKRARVKEITLDMANSMKTIAKKCFPKAVQVTDRFHVQKLTFEALQDIRIKHRWEAIDLENEQIKQARLKQKSFSPETFANGDTRKQLLARSRYLLYKAPSNWTENQHERSKILFEQYPDIKLAFKLTQRLRNIFNNAKSKEGAYTKLAHWYKDVEDT
;
A
#
# COMPACT_ATOMS: atom_id res chain seq x y z
N MET A 1 9.86 21.38 14.14
CA MET A 1 10.69 21.75 15.32
C MET A 1 11.28 23.14 15.18
N GLY A 2 12.22 23.43 14.27
CA GLY A 2 12.83 24.77 14.17
C GLY A 2 11.82 25.92 14.05
N ALA A 3 10.93 25.86 13.04
CA ALA A 3 9.88 26.88 12.85
C ALA A 3 8.86 26.96 14.00
N PHE A 4 8.63 25.86 14.72
CA PHE A 4 7.69 25.82 15.85
C PHE A 4 8.25 26.52 17.09
N TYR A 5 9.57 26.53 17.28
CA TYR A 5 10.26 27.16 18.40
C TYR A 5 10.98 28.47 18.03
N GLY A 6 10.73 29.04 16.85
CA GLY A 6 11.41 30.26 16.38
C GLY A 6 12.91 30.10 16.11
N VAL A 7 13.41 28.86 15.95
CA VAL A 7 14.82 28.55 15.72
C VAL A 7 15.07 28.29 14.23
N ASN A 8 16.13 28.87 13.68
CA ASN A 8 16.57 28.60 12.31
C ASN A 8 16.84 27.09 12.14
N GLY A 9 16.04 26.42 11.29
CA GLY A 9 16.09 24.97 11.09
C GLY A 9 17.45 24.46 10.60
N LYS A 10 18.15 25.21 9.74
CA LYS A 10 19.49 24.83 9.27
C LYS A 10 20.51 24.89 10.41
N LYS A 11 20.44 25.93 11.25
CA LYS A 11 21.30 26.07 12.44
C LYS A 11 21.04 24.93 13.43
N LEU A 12 19.78 24.61 13.69
CA LEU A 12 19.40 23.51 14.57
C LEU A 12 19.90 22.15 14.05
N GLN A 13 19.73 21.88 12.76
CA GLN A 13 20.22 20.64 12.13
C GLN A 13 21.73 20.50 12.25
N ARG A 14 22.47 21.57 11.98
CA ARG A 14 23.93 21.60 12.12
C ARG A 14 24.35 21.38 13.57
N GLN A 15 23.73 22.09 14.52
CA GLN A 15 24.05 21.91 15.95
C GLN A 15 23.74 20.49 16.43
N TYR A 16 22.60 19.94 16.01
CA TYR A 16 22.25 18.57 16.35
C TYR A 16 23.29 17.57 15.84
N LYS A 17 23.63 17.65 14.55
CA LYS A 17 24.61 16.77 13.92
C LYS A 17 26.02 16.91 14.51
N ASP A 18 26.47 18.13 14.76
CA ASP A 18 27.88 18.39 15.07
C ASP A 18 28.20 18.37 16.56
N TYR A 19 27.21 18.55 17.44
CA TYR A 19 27.41 18.74 18.89
C TYR A 19 26.39 18.02 19.79
N LEU A 20 25.12 17.87 19.40
CA LEU A 20 24.08 17.28 20.28
C LEU A 20 23.80 15.80 20.02
N SER A 21 24.42 15.22 19.00
CA SER A 21 24.25 13.82 18.63
C SER A 21 25.61 13.17 18.45
N ASP A 22 25.60 11.85 18.56
CA ASP A 22 26.80 11.03 18.38
C ASP A 22 27.13 10.81 16.90
N PHE A 23 26.57 11.62 15.99
CA PHE A 23 26.70 11.41 14.53
C PHE A 23 28.17 11.36 14.07
N LYS A 24 29.08 12.10 14.72
CA LYS A 24 30.50 12.09 14.36
C LYS A 24 31.19 10.78 14.73
N GLU A 25 30.85 10.24 15.89
CA GLU A 25 31.40 9.02 16.51
C GLU A 25 30.59 7.77 16.18
N TRP A 26 29.52 7.90 15.41
CA TRP A 26 28.63 6.80 15.06
C TRP A 26 29.38 5.75 14.23
N ASP A 27 29.56 4.57 14.81
CA ASP A 27 30.26 3.42 14.24
C ASP A 27 29.73 2.98 12.86
N GLN A 28 28.42 3.15 12.62
CA GLN A 28 27.80 2.79 11.34
C GLN A 28 27.98 3.87 10.26
N LYS A 29 28.49 5.06 10.60
CA LYS A 29 28.64 6.20 9.68
C LYS A 29 29.33 5.85 8.35
N PRO A 30 30.43 5.05 8.31
CA PRO A 30 31.14 4.74 7.06
C PRO A 30 30.27 4.04 6.00
N HIS A 31 29.30 3.22 6.42
CA HIS A 31 28.43 2.45 5.52
C HIS A 31 26.95 2.82 5.64
N SER A 32 26.61 3.84 6.43
CA SER A 32 25.24 4.27 6.75
C SER A 32 24.37 4.62 5.53
N LYS A 33 25.01 4.95 4.40
CA LYS A 33 24.32 5.20 3.12
C LYS A 33 23.87 3.92 2.41
N GLU A 34 24.52 2.80 2.70
CA GLU A 34 24.28 1.52 2.03
C GLU A 34 23.41 0.60 2.89
N TRP A 35 23.71 0.50 4.19
CA TRP A 35 22.98 -0.37 5.09
C TRP A 35 23.13 0.04 6.56
N LEU A 36 22.11 -0.28 7.35
CA LEU A 36 22.07 -0.18 8.80
C LEU A 36 21.44 -1.47 9.33
N ILE A 37 22.04 -2.08 10.35
CA ILE A 37 21.51 -3.30 10.98
C ILE A 37 21.57 -3.13 12.50
N PHE A 38 20.47 -3.42 13.17
CA PHE A 38 20.28 -3.36 14.62
C PHE A 38 19.88 -4.75 15.14
N PRO A 39 20.84 -5.68 15.32
CA PRO A 39 20.56 -7.07 15.67
C PRO A 39 19.80 -7.24 17.00
N GLU A 40 19.92 -6.29 17.91
CA GLU A 40 19.20 -6.19 19.19
C GLU A 40 17.69 -5.99 19.01
N ASN A 41 17.25 -5.43 17.88
CA ASN A 41 15.84 -5.21 17.58
C ASN A 41 15.15 -6.44 16.98
N ILE A 42 15.89 -7.53 16.71
CA ILE A 42 15.32 -8.78 16.19
C ILE A 42 14.39 -9.41 17.21
N SER A 43 13.13 -9.64 16.81
CA SER A 43 12.11 -10.32 17.61
C SER A 43 11.60 -11.58 16.92
N SER A 44 10.64 -12.27 17.53
CA SER A 44 10.01 -13.45 16.94
C SER A 44 9.15 -13.15 15.72
N LYS A 45 8.73 -11.90 15.51
CA LYS A 45 7.84 -11.48 14.41
C LYS A 45 8.40 -10.24 13.71
N LEU A 46 8.77 -10.42 12.44
CA LEU A 46 9.33 -9.35 11.62
C LEU A 46 8.40 -9.01 10.43
N SER A 47 8.66 -7.88 9.80
CA SER A 47 8.18 -7.54 8.47
C SER A 47 9.34 -7.08 7.60
N ILE A 48 9.26 -7.33 6.30
CA ILE A 48 10.14 -6.78 5.28
C ILE A 48 9.28 -6.05 4.25
N ASP A 49 9.67 -4.85 3.89
CA ASP A 49 8.95 -4.01 2.94
C ASP A 49 9.93 -3.13 2.15
N GLU A 50 9.50 -2.66 0.99
CA GLU A 50 10.24 -1.76 0.10
C GLU A 50 9.56 -0.38 0.09
N THR A 51 10.33 0.69 0.34
CA THR A 51 9.79 2.04 0.37
C THR A 51 10.71 3.05 -0.31
N ALA A 52 10.11 4.06 -0.95
CA ALA A 52 10.83 5.18 -1.52
C ALA A 52 10.88 6.35 -0.52
N LEU A 53 12.07 6.68 -0.01
CA LEU A 53 12.26 7.79 0.94
C LEU A 53 12.52 9.13 0.24
N SER A 54 13.12 9.09 -0.95
CA SER A 54 13.44 10.24 -1.80
C SER A 54 13.00 9.94 -3.24
N LYS A 55 12.90 10.95 -4.12
CA LYS A 55 12.43 10.78 -5.51
C LYS A 55 13.42 9.93 -6.33
N GLY A 56 13.29 8.60 -6.22
CA GLY A 56 13.99 7.61 -7.04
C GLY A 56 14.73 6.52 -6.26
N GLU A 57 15.00 6.70 -4.96
CA GLU A 57 15.76 5.72 -4.17
C GLU A 57 14.81 4.79 -3.40
N LEU A 58 14.85 3.50 -3.76
CA LEU A 58 14.14 2.44 -3.04
C LEU A 58 15.01 1.88 -1.93
N TYR A 59 14.39 1.60 -0.80
CA TYR A 59 15.01 1.01 0.37
C TYR A 59 14.27 -0.25 0.78
N THR A 60 15.01 -1.30 1.13
CA THR A 60 14.45 -2.47 1.79
C THR A 60 14.57 -2.30 3.30
N ILE A 61 13.45 -2.34 4.02
CA ILE A 61 13.39 -2.13 5.46
C ILE A 61 12.86 -3.39 6.14
N ILE A 62 13.58 -3.86 7.15
CA ILE A 62 13.13 -4.92 8.03
C ILE A 62 12.71 -4.31 9.36
N THR A 63 11.49 -4.61 9.80
CA THR A 63 10.89 -4.04 11.00
C THR A 63 10.47 -5.10 12.01
N ASN A 64 10.58 -4.75 13.28
CA ASN A 64 10.13 -5.54 14.42
C ASN A 64 8.67 -5.23 14.74
N LYS A 65 7.79 -6.20 14.51
CA LYS A 65 6.34 -6.03 14.75
C LYS A 65 5.99 -5.85 16.22
N LYS A 66 6.81 -6.36 17.15
CA LYS A 66 6.57 -6.23 18.59
C LYS A 66 6.64 -4.77 19.06
N ALA A 67 7.48 -3.95 18.42
CA ALA A 67 7.71 -2.57 18.81
C ALA A 67 6.60 -1.60 18.36
N LYS A 68 5.68 -2.03 17.47
CA LYS A 68 4.50 -1.25 17.04
C LYS A 68 4.84 0.19 16.59
N GLY A 69 5.91 0.37 15.82
CA GLY A 69 6.35 1.68 15.32
C GLY A 69 7.09 2.56 16.33
N LYS A 70 7.33 2.07 17.55
CA LYS A 70 8.09 2.77 18.60
C LYS A 70 9.59 2.45 18.52
N LYS A 71 10.37 2.94 19.47
CA LYS A 71 11.81 2.64 19.61
C LYS A 71 12.05 1.11 19.51
N GLY A 72 13.03 0.72 18.71
CA GLY A 72 13.36 -0.68 18.43
C GLY A 72 12.54 -1.33 17.32
N SER A 73 11.77 -0.54 16.54
CA SER A 73 11.02 -1.05 15.38
C SER A 73 11.89 -1.32 14.16
N ILE A 74 13.03 -0.64 13.99
CA ILE A 74 13.90 -0.85 12.83
C ILE A 74 14.91 -1.94 13.15
N VAL A 75 14.89 -3.03 12.39
CA VAL A 75 15.88 -4.12 12.48
C VAL A 75 16.98 -3.90 11.45
N ALA A 76 16.61 -3.53 10.23
CA ALA A 76 17.58 -3.22 9.19
C ALA A 76 17.02 -2.25 8.15
N ILE A 77 17.90 -1.48 7.53
CA ILE A 77 17.62 -0.63 6.37
C ILE A 77 18.71 -0.92 5.35
N PHE A 78 18.32 -1.13 4.10
CA PHE A 78 19.24 -1.33 2.98
C PHE A 78 18.90 -0.37 1.85
N SER A 79 19.92 0.25 1.27
CA SER A 79 19.80 1.00 0.04
C SER A 79 19.65 0.03 -1.13
N GLY A 80 18.53 0.16 -1.85
CA GLY A 80 18.15 -0.71 -2.96
C GLY A 80 17.33 -1.95 -2.54
N THR A 81 16.98 -2.71 -3.58
CA THR A 81 16.11 -3.90 -3.51
C THR A 81 16.80 -5.17 -4.00
N LYS A 82 18.08 -5.07 -4.38
CA LYS A 82 18.88 -6.20 -4.85
C LYS A 82 19.07 -7.22 -3.73
N VAL A 83 18.80 -8.47 -4.04
CA VAL A 83 18.71 -9.57 -3.07
C VAL A 83 20.07 -9.92 -2.47
N GLU A 84 21.11 -10.02 -3.30
CA GLU A 84 22.44 -10.50 -2.91
C GLU A 84 23.15 -9.58 -1.90
N PRO A 85 23.21 -8.25 -2.11
CA PRO A 85 23.81 -7.34 -1.12
C PRO A 85 23.10 -7.41 0.24
N ILE A 86 21.76 -7.49 0.23
CA ILE A 86 20.96 -7.55 1.45
C ILE A 86 21.27 -8.84 2.23
N ILE A 87 21.26 -9.98 1.56
CA ILE A 87 21.59 -11.27 2.18
C ILE A 87 23.01 -11.25 2.74
N LYS A 88 23.99 -10.73 1.98
CA LYS A 88 25.39 -10.65 2.40
C LYS A 88 25.53 -9.93 3.74
N GLN A 89 24.82 -8.81 3.93
CA GLN A 89 24.87 -8.06 5.19
C GLN A 89 24.07 -8.74 6.31
N LEU A 90 22.89 -9.28 6.02
CA LEU A 90 22.07 -9.98 7.02
C LEU A 90 22.74 -11.24 7.56
N LEU A 91 23.52 -11.96 6.74
CA LEU A 91 24.23 -13.16 7.18
C LEU A 91 25.38 -12.87 8.16
N LYS A 92 25.84 -11.61 8.27
CA LYS A 92 26.76 -11.18 9.34
C LYS A 92 26.11 -11.21 10.72
N VAL A 93 24.77 -11.17 10.79
CA VAL A 93 24.06 -11.33 12.05
C VAL A 93 24.13 -12.80 12.51
N PRO A 94 24.47 -13.06 13.79
CA PRO A 94 24.60 -14.42 14.30
C PRO A 94 23.39 -15.31 13.98
N ALA A 95 23.67 -16.54 13.53
CA ALA A 95 22.65 -17.50 13.15
C ALA A 95 21.65 -17.76 14.31
N SER A 96 22.12 -17.77 15.56
CA SER A 96 21.28 -17.91 16.75
C SER A 96 20.23 -16.79 16.87
N LYS A 97 20.58 -15.54 16.56
CA LYS A 97 19.63 -14.41 16.56
C LYS A 97 18.62 -14.55 15.42
N ARG A 98 19.08 -14.86 14.21
CA ARG A 98 18.21 -15.02 13.03
C ARG A 98 17.22 -16.20 13.17
N ALA A 99 17.66 -17.29 13.80
CA ALA A 99 16.85 -18.47 14.07
C ALA A 99 15.71 -18.24 15.09
N ARG A 100 15.70 -17.11 15.82
CA ARG A 100 14.62 -16.76 16.77
C ARG A 100 13.37 -16.22 16.07
N VAL A 101 13.49 -15.79 14.82
CA VAL A 101 12.37 -15.29 14.03
C VAL A 101 11.46 -16.46 13.68
N LYS A 102 10.20 -16.40 14.11
CA LYS A 102 9.17 -17.43 13.89
C LYS A 102 8.25 -17.08 12.73
N GLU A 103 8.08 -15.80 12.46
CA GLU A 103 7.19 -15.28 11.42
C GLU A 103 7.84 -14.05 10.78
N ILE A 104 7.81 -13.99 9.45
CA ILE A 104 8.18 -12.80 8.69
C ILE A 104 7.06 -12.49 7.70
N THR A 105 6.52 -11.28 7.80
CA THR A 105 5.54 -10.78 6.84
C THR A 105 6.21 -10.02 5.72
N LEU A 106 5.83 -10.31 4.49
CA LEU A 106 6.39 -9.71 3.30
C LEU A 106 5.32 -9.51 2.24
N ASP A 107 5.66 -8.77 1.19
CA ASP A 107 4.82 -8.63 0.01
C ASP A 107 4.76 -9.95 -0.81
N MET A 108 4.33 -9.87 -2.07
CA MET A 108 4.28 -11.03 -2.96
C MET A 108 5.51 -11.18 -3.86
N ALA A 109 6.50 -10.29 -3.75
CA ALA A 109 7.69 -10.26 -4.59
C ALA A 109 8.66 -11.41 -4.26
N ASN A 110 9.24 -12.00 -5.31
CA ASN A 110 10.18 -13.10 -5.16
C ASN A 110 11.51 -12.67 -4.50
N SER A 111 11.88 -11.39 -4.62
CA SER A 111 13.06 -10.82 -3.95
C SER A 111 12.95 -10.98 -2.42
N MET A 112 11.85 -10.50 -1.83
CA MET A 112 11.60 -10.58 -0.39
C MET A 112 11.51 -12.02 0.10
N LYS A 113 10.85 -12.91 -0.65
CA LYS A 113 10.78 -14.36 -0.34
C LYS A 113 12.17 -14.99 -0.26
N THR A 114 13.05 -14.62 -1.18
CA THR A 114 14.42 -15.13 -1.25
C THR A 114 15.24 -14.66 -0.05
N ILE A 115 15.13 -13.37 0.29
CA ILE A 115 15.78 -12.78 1.48
C ILE A 115 15.29 -13.48 2.75
N ALA A 116 13.96 -13.59 2.92
CA ALA A 116 13.35 -14.25 4.07
C ALA A 116 13.82 -15.69 4.23
N LYS A 117 13.78 -16.49 3.16
CA LYS A 117 14.18 -17.91 3.16
C LYS A 117 15.65 -18.09 3.53
N LYS A 118 16.55 -17.28 2.98
CA LYS A 118 18.00 -17.40 3.22
C LYS A 118 18.42 -16.83 4.59
N CYS A 119 17.85 -15.70 5.00
CA CYS A 119 18.27 -15.01 6.21
C CYS A 119 17.52 -15.48 7.47
N PHE A 120 16.27 -15.92 7.36
CA PHE A 120 15.43 -16.33 8.49
C PHE A 120 14.81 -17.72 8.25
N PRO A 121 15.62 -18.78 8.16
CA PRO A 121 15.19 -20.10 7.69
C PRO A 121 14.14 -20.80 8.57
N LYS A 122 14.01 -20.40 9.84
CA LYS A 122 12.99 -20.94 10.76
C LYS A 122 11.68 -20.15 10.77
N ALA A 123 11.61 -19.04 10.03
CA ALA A 123 10.44 -18.18 10.00
C ALA A 123 9.43 -18.67 8.96
N VAL A 124 8.17 -18.73 9.36
CA VAL A 124 7.05 -18.87 8.43
C VAL A 124 6.89 -17.56 7.67
N GLN A 125 6.82 -17.65 6.33
CA GLN A 125 6.57 -16.52 5.46
C GLN A 125 5.06 -16.27 5.38
N VAL A 126 4.65 -15.04 5.66
CA VAL A 126 3.23 -14.62 5.62
C VAL A 126 3.09 -13.47 4.65
N THR A 127 2.21 -13.61 3.65
CA THR A 127 1.90 -12.51 2.74
C THR A 127 1.12 -11.42 3.48
N ASP A 128 1.50 -10.16 3.28
CA ASP A 128 0.77 -9.03 3.85
C ASP A 128 -0.63 -8.93 3.23
N ARG A 129 -1.65 -8.92 4.07
CA ARG A 129 -3.04 -8.74 3.67
C ARG A 129 -3.27 -7.45 2.89
N PHE A 130 -2.53 -6.38 3.18
CA PHE A 130 -2.74 -5.09 2.51
C PHE A 130 -2.31 -5.15 1.04
N HIS A 131 -1.26 -5.91 0.71
CA HIS A 131 -0.87 -6.16 -0.68
C HIS A 131 -1.94 -6.99 -1.41
N VAL A 132 -2.51 -8.00 -0.76
CA VAL A 132 -3.60 -8.80 -1.35
C VAL A 132 -4.84 -7.93 -1.60
N GLN A 133 -5.25 -7.11 -0.63
CA GLN A 133 -6.38 -6.20 -0.79
C GLN A 133 -6.14 -5.16 -1.88
N LYS A 134 -4.91 -4.64 -1.98
CA LYS A 134 -4.52 -3.69 -3.02
C LYS A 134 -4.81 -4.24 -4.41
N LEU A 135 -4.49 -5.50 -4.69
CA LEU A 135 -4.78 -6.15 -5.98
C LEU A 135 -6.26 -6.11 -6.33
N THR A 136 -7.14 -6.43 -5.38
CA THR A 136 -8.60 -6.39 -5.62
C THR A 136 -9.14 -4.97 -5.81
N PHE A 137 -8.54 -3.98 -5.12
CA PHE A 137 -8.89 -2.59 -5.37
C PHE A 137 -8.41 -2.12 -6.73
N GLU A 138 -7.21 -2.52 -7.18
CA GLU A 138 -6.68 -2.17 -8.50
C GLU A 138 -7.56 -2.74 -9.61
N ALA A 139 -7.96 -4.02 -9.53
CA ALA A 139 -8.90 -4.61 -10.47
C ALA A 139 -10.25 -3.85 -10.54
N LEU A 140 -10.81 -3.46 -9.39
CA LEU A 140 -12.00 -2.62 -9.34
C LEU A 140 -11.77 -1.23 -9.98
N GLN A 141 -10.60 -0.63 -9.77
CA GLN A 141 -10.28 0.65 -10.41
C GLN A 141 -10.12 0.51 -11.91
N ASP A 142 -9.60 -0.60 -12.41
CA ASP A 142 -9.42 -0.85 -13.85
C ASP A 142 -10.77 -0.87 -14.57
N ILE A 143 -11.78 -1.53 -13.99
CA ILE A 143 -13.17 -1.50 -14.50
C ILE A 143 -13.68 -0.05 -14.57
N ARG A 144 -13.52 0.72 -13.49
CA ARG A 144 -13.93 2.14 -13.46
C ARG A 144 -13.16 2.99 -14.49
N ILE A 145 -11.87 2.73 -14.67
CA ILE A 145 -11.02 3.46 -15.61
C ILE A 145 -11.46 3.15 -17.05
N LYS A 146 -11.77 1.89 -17.36
CA LYS A 146 -12.33 1.48 -18.66
C LYS A 146 -13.61 2.25 -18.98
N HIS A 147 -14.59 2.24 -18.08
CA HIS A 147 -15.82 3.02 -18.26
C HIS A 147 -15.58 4.52 -18.38
N ARG A 148 -14.53 5.04 -17.73
CA ARG A 148 -14.21 6.46 -17.81
C ARG A 148 -13.68 6.83 -19.19
N TRP A 149 -12.90 5.96 -19.81
CA TRP A 149 -12.47 6.14 -21.20
C TRP A 149 -13.67 6.11 -22.14
N GLU A 150 -14.54 5.11 -22.02
CA GLU A 150 -15.78 5.01 -22.82
C GLU A 150 -16.65 6.27 -22.70
N ALA A 151 -16.80 6.80 -21.47
CA ALA A 151 -17.55 8.03 -21.24
C ALA A 151 -16.89 9.28 -21.85
N ILE A 152 -15.55 9.34 -21.88
CA ILE A 152 -14.81 10.43 -22.53
C ILE A 152 -14.99 10.34 -24.05
N ASP A 153 -14.88 9.15 -24.63
CA ASP A 153 -15.01 8.93 -26.07
C ASP A 153 -16.41 9.26 -26.57
N LEU A 154 -17.44 8.82 -25.84
CA LEU A 154 -18.83 9.16 -26.14
C LEU A 154 -19.06 10.69 -26.13
N GLU A 155 -18.55 11.37 -25.11
CA GLU A 155 -18.69 12.84 -25.00
C GLU A 155 -17.96 13.54 -26.16
N ASN A 156 -16.76 13.07 -26.54
CA ASN A 156 -16.01 13.61 -27.67
C ASN A 156 -16.78 13.47 -28.99
N GLU A 157 -17.43 12.32 -29.22
CA GLU A 157 -18.26 12.12 -30.42
C GLU A 157 -19.49 13.04 -30.39
N GLN A 158 -20.16 13.18 -29.24
CA GLN A 158 -21.28 14.11 -29.10
C GLN A 158 -20.87 15.57 -29.36
N ILE A 159 -19.70 15.99 -28.87
CA ILE A 159 -19.13 17.32 -29.16
C ILE A 159 -18.88 17.49 -30.65
N LYS A 160 -18.30 16.48 -31.31
CA LYS A 160 -18.05 16.51 -32.75
C LYS A 160 -19.35 16.64 -33.54
N GLN A 161 -20.38 15.86 -33.20
CA GLN A 161 -21.70 15.92 -33.82
C GLN A 161 -22.40 17.27 -33.59
N ALA A 162 -22.29 17.85 -32.39
CA ALA A 162 -22.83 19.18 -32.11
C ALA A 162 -22.14 20.26 -32.96
N ARG A 163 -20.81 20.20 -33.09
CA ARG A 163 -20.04 21.10 -33.97
C ARG A 163 -20.42 20.97 -35.43
N LEU A 164 -20.59 19.75 -35.95
CA LEU A 164 -21.06 19.52 -37.33
C LEU A 164 -22.44 20.13 -37.58
N LYS A 165 -23.31 20.11 -36.57
CA LYS A 165 -24.65 20.72 -36.60
C LYS A 165 -24.66 22.22 -36.23
N GLN A 166 -23.49 22.84 -36.03
CA GLN A 166 -23.32 24.22 -35.56
C GLN A 166 -24.12 24.54 -34.28
N LYS A 167 -24.27 23.56 -33.38
CA LYS A 167 -24.94 23.71 -32.07
C LYS A 167 -23.91 23.68 -30.95
N SER A 168 -24.21 24.36 -29.85
CA SER A 168 -23.45 24.23 -28.61
C SER A 168 -23.69 22.86 -27.99
N PHE A 169 -22.63 22.23 -27.47
CA PHE A 169 -22.73 20.99 -26.73
C PHE A 169 -22.98 21.28 -25.24
N SER A 170 -24.00 20.63 -24.67
CA SER A 170 -24.28 20.65 -23.24
C SER A 170 -24.29 19.21 -22.73
N PRO A 171 -23.41 18.83 -21.78
CA PRO A 171 -23.33 17.46 -21.29
C PRO A 171 -24.53 17.14 -20.40
N GLU A 172 -25.03 15.90 -20.50
CA GLU A 172 -26.00 15.37 -19.56
C GLU A 172 -25.37 15.21 -18.18
N THR A 173 -26.09 15.63 -17.14
CA THR A 173 -25.69 15.55 -15.74
C THR A 173 -26.65 14.67 -14.96
N PHE A 174 -26.12 13.99 -13.94
CA PHE A 174 -26.94 13.24 -12.99
C PHE A 174 -27.50 14.16 -11.91
N ALA A 175 -28.37 13.61 -11.04
CA ALA A 175 -29.00 14.33 -9.93
C ALA A 175 -27.99 15.02 -8.98
N ASN A 176 -26.76 14.54 -8.90
CA ASN A 176 -25.69 15.13 -8.09
C ASN A 176 -24.84 16.18 -8.85
N GLY A 177 -25.23 16.56 -10.07
CA GLY A 177 -24.53 17.52 -10.94
C GLY A 177 -23.27 16.98 -11.62
N ASP A 178 -22.89 15.73 -11.41
CA ASP A 178 -21.76 15.13 -12.11
C ASP A 178 -22.17 14.75 -13.54
N THR A 179 -21.29 15.00 -14.53
CA THR A 179 -21.37 14.31 -15.83
C THR A 179 -20.89 12.86 -15.70
N ARG A 180 -21.13 12.01 -16.72
CA ARG A 180 -20.69 10.60 -16.72
C ARG A 180 -19.20 10.40 -16.43
N LYS A 181 -18.31 11.16 -17.10
CA LYS A 181 -16.86 11.11 -16.84
C LYS A 181 -16.48 11.66 -15.46
N GLN A 182 -17.21 12.64 -14.94
CA GLN A 182 -16.98 13.22 -13.61
C GLN A 182 -17.40 12.25 -12.50
N LEU A 183 -18.55 11.60 -12.65
CA LEU A 183 -19.05 10.55 -11.75
C LEU A 183 -17.98 9.48 -11.55
N LEU A 184 -17.43 8.96 -12.65
CA LEU A 184 -16.39 7.94 -12.62
C LEU A 184 -15.07 8.46 -12.04
N ALA A 185 -14.66 9.70 -12.35
CA ALA A 185 -13.42 10.27 -11.79
C ALA A 185 -13.52 10.50 -10.27
N ARG A 186 -14.62 11.12 -9.82
CA ARG A 186 -14.85 11.50 -8.41
C ARG A 186 -15.19 10.30 -7.53
N SER A 187 -15.63 9.18 -8.11
CA SER A 187 -15.88 7.93 -7.39
C SER A 187 -14.63 7.14 -7.02
N ARG A 188 -13.43 7.53 -7.46
CA ARG A 188 -12.19 6.79 -7.14
C ARG A 188 -12.04 6.48 -5.65
N TYR A 189 -12.16 7.51 -4.79
CA TYR A 189 -11.86 7.38 -3.37
C TYR A 189 -12.93 6.62 -2.58
N LEU A 190 -14.22 6.71 -2.96
CA LEU A 190 -15.26 5.98 -2.24
C LEU A 190 -15.10 4.46 -2.43
N LEU A 191 -14.61 4.03 -3.60
CA LEU A 191 -14.39 2.61 -3.91
C LEU A 191 -13.24 1.96 -3.11
N TYR A 192 -12.36 2.74 -2.48
CA TYR A 192 -11.35 2.23 -1.55
C TYR A 192 -11.85 2.12 -0.10
N LYS A 193 -13.01 2.71 0.21
CA LYS A 193 -13.52 2.85 1.58
C LYS A 193 -14.60 1.82 1.87
N ALA A 194 -14.79 1.55 3.17
CA ALA A 194 -15.97 0.81 3.59
C ALA A 194 -17.19 1.74 3.49
N PRO A 195 -18.38 1.22 3.18
CA PRO A 195 -19.60 2.02 3.16
C PRO A 195 -19.85 2.78 4.47
N SER A 196 -19.48 2.20 5.62
CA SER A 196 -19.56 2.85 6.93
C SER A 196 -18.68 4.10 7.09
N ASN A 197 -17.70 4.29 6.21
CA ASN A 197 -16.74 5.39 6.25
C ASN A 197 -16.96 6.40 5.10
N TRP A 198 -18.10 6.29 4.41
CA TRP A 198 -18.49 7.24 3.37
C TRP A 198 -19.06 8.51 3.99
N THR A 199 -18.75 9.64 3.36
CA THR A 199 -19.48 10.88 3.62
C THR A 199 -20.85 10.82 2.94
N GLU A 200 -21.76 11.73 3.29
CA GLU A 200 -23.07 11.84 2.65
C GLU A 200 -22.98 11.99 1.13
N ASN A 201 -22.13 12.91 0.65
CA ASN A 201 -21.83 13.07 -0.78
C ASN A 201 -21.26 11.80 -1.44
N GLN A 202 -20.58 10.93 -0.69
CA GLN A 202 -20.09 9.64 -1.20
C GLN A 202 -21.22 8.61 -1.27
N HIS A 203 -22.14 8.60 -0.30
CA HIS A 203 -23.34 7.77 -0.33
C HIS A 203 -24.22 8.09 -1.53
N GLU A 204 -24.58 9.36 -1.73
CA GLU A 204 -25.40 9.78 -2.87
C GLU A 204 -24.76 9.40 -4.21
N ARG A 205 -23.46 9.70 -4.36
CA ARG A 205 -22.70 9.33 -5.55
C ARG A 205 -22.67 7.82 -5.79
N SER A 206 -22.53 7.03 -4.74
CA SER A 206 -22.49 5.57 -4.85
C SER A 206 -23.81 5.00 -5.38
N LYS A 207 -24.96 5.59 -5.03
CA LYS A 207 -26.27 5.17 -5.54
C LYS A 207 -26.32 5.30 -7.07
N ILE A 208 -25.99 6.49 -7.58
CA ILE A 208 -25.94 6.79 -9.02
C ILE A 208 -24.92 5.88 -9.71
N LEU A 209 -23.71 5.77 -9.16
CA LEU A 209 -22.65 4.95 -9.75
C LEU A 209 -23.07 3.49 -9.89
N PHE A 210 -23.64 2.89 -8.86
CA PHE A 210 -23.99 1.47 -8.85
C PHE A 210 -25.27 1.14 -9.61
N GLU A 211 -26.13 2.13 -9.85
CA GLU A 211 -27.26 2.02 -10.75
C GLU A 211 -26.79 2.05 -12.21
N GLN A 212 -25.90 2.98 -12.55
CA GLN A 212 -25.39 3.15 -13.92
C GLN A 212 -24.34 2.09 -14.30
N TYR A 213 -23.61 1.54 -13.33
CA TYR A 213 -22.51 0.59 -13.52
C TYR A 213 -22.65 -0.62 -12.55
N PRO A 214 -23.52 -1.59 -12.88
CA PRO A 214 -23.77 -2.77 -12.03
C PRO A 214 -22.54 -3.66 -11.85
N ASP A 215 -21.63 -3.69 -12.81
CA ASP A 215 -20.37 -4.43 -12.76
C ASP A 215 -19.38 -3.80 -11.77
N ILE A 216 -19.28 -2.46 -11.71
CA ILE A 216 -18.54 -1.76 -10.64
C ILE A 216 -19.14 -2.09 -9.27
N LYS A 217 -20.47 -2.17 -9.15
CA LYS A 217 -21.15 -2.57 -7.90
C LYS A 217 -20.77 -3.99 -7.48
N LEU A 218 -20.76 -4.93 -8.43
CA LEU A 218 -20.39 -6.32 -8.20
C LEU A 218 -18.92 -6.44 -7.76
N ALA A 219 -18.00 -5.83 -8.51
CA ALA A 219 -16.59 -5.79 -8.17
C ALA A 219 -16.34 -5.13 -6.79
N PHE A 220 -17.04 -4.03 -6.49
CA PHE A 220 -16.97 -3.39 -5.17
C PHE A 220 -17.44 -4.33 -4.06
N LYS A 221 -18.55 -5.06 -4.26
CA LYS A 221 -19.05 -6.06 -3.30
C LYS A 221 -18.01 -7.15 -3.05
N LEU A 222 -17.38 -7.70 -4.09
CA LEU A 222 -16.35 -8.74 -3.97
C LEU A 222 -15.13 -8.24 -3.20
N THR A 223 -14.62 -7.05 -3.53
CA THR A 223 -13.49 -6.41 -2.83
C THR A 223 -13.80 -6.17 -1.35
N GLN A 224 -15.01 -5.69 -1.05
CA GLN A 224 -15.46 -5.47 0.31
C GLN A 224 -15.64 -6.78 1.11
N ARG A 225 -16.09 -7.85 0.46
CA ARG A 225 -16.17 -9.18 1.09
C ARG A 225 -14.79 -9.69 1.47
N LEU A 226 -13.79 -9.60 0.58
CA LEU A 226 -12.41 -9.99 0.90
C LEU A 226 -11.87 -9.21 2.11
N ARG A 227 -12.09 -7.89 2.12
CA ARG A 227 -11.73 -7.04 3.27
C ARG A 227 -12.38 -7.50 4.57
N ASN A 228 -13.66 -7.87 4.52
CA ASN A 228 -14.38 -8.34 5.69
C ASN A 228 -13.86 -9.70 6.18
N ILE A 229 -13.41 -10.58 5.29
CA ILE A 229 -12.78 -11.85 5.69
C ILE A 229 -11.51 -11.56 6.50
N PHE A 230 -10.62 -10.70 6.00
CA PHE A 230 -9.38 -10.35 6.72
C PHE A 230 -9.62 -9.65 8.06
N ASN A 231 -10.68 -8.85 8.18
CA ASN A 231 -10.94 -8.08 9.40
C ASN A 231 -11.69 -8.89 10.47
N ASN A 232 -12.55 -9.82 10.08
CA ASN A 232 -13.50 -10.46 11.00
C ASN A 232 -13.27 -11.96 11.21
N ALA A 233 -12.34 -12.58 10.48
CA ALA A 233 -12.04 -14.00 10.69
C ALA A 233 -11.40 -14.23 12.07
N LYS A 234 -11.98 -15.17 12.84
CA LYS A 234 -11.53 -15.52 14.20
C LYS A 234 -10.63 -16.76 14.24
N SER A 235 -10.65 -17.59 13.19
CA SER A 235 -9.85 -18.80 13.07
C SER A 235 -9.33 -18.98 11.64
N LYS A 236 -8.26 -19.76 11.49
CA LYS A 236 -7.64 -20.03 10.19
C LYS A 236 -8.57 -20.86 9.29
N GLU A 237 -9.25 -21.85 9.86
CA GLU A 237 -10.17 -22.77 9.19
C GLU A 237 -11.40 -22.02 8.69
N GLY A 238 -11.95 -21.14 9.53
CA GLY A 238 -13.08 -20.28 9.17
C GLY A 238 -12.69 -19.24 8.10
N ALA A 239 -11.47 -18.69 8.17
CA ALA A 239 -10.95 -17.81 7.13
C ALA A 239 -10.81 -18.55 5.78
N TYR A 240 -10.23 -19.76 5.81
CA TYR A 240 -10.00 -20.57 4.62
C TYR A 240 -11.31 -20.91 3.91
N THR A 241 -12.32 -21.35 4.66
CA THR A 241 -13.66 -21.65 4.11
C THR A 241 -14.29 -20.41 3.46
N LYS A 242 -14.24 -19.25 4.13
CA LYS A 242 -14.77 -18.00 3.58
C LYS A 242 -14.01 -17.53 2.34
N LEU A 243 -12.69 -17.72 2.30
CA LEU A 243 -11.86 -17.42 1.14
C LEU A 243 -12.21 -18.34 -0.04
N ALA A 244 -12.44 -19.64 0.20
CA ALA A 244 -12.85 -20.57 -0.85
C ALA A 244 -14.19 -20.16 -1.49
N HIS A 245 -15.18 -19.79 -0.68
CA HIS A 245 -16.45 -19.25 -1.20
C HIS A 245 -16.25 -17.94 -1.96
N TRP A 246 -15.46 -17.01 -1.40
CA TRP A 246 -15.15 -15.76 -2.09
C TRP A 246 -14.45 -15.99 -3.43
N TYR A 247 -13.51 -16.94 -3.50
CA TYR A 247 -12.79 -17.30 -4.71
C TYR A 247 -13.74 -17.86 -5.78
N LYS A 248 -14.64 -18.77 -5.38
CA LYS A 248 -15.70 -19.27 -6.27
C LYS A 248 -16.57 -18.15 -6.83
N ASP A 249 -17.02 -17.23 -5.97
CA ASP A 249 -17.85 -16.11 -6.40
C ASP A 249 -17.11 -15.17 -7.37
N VAL A 250 -15.78 -15.09 -7.28
CA VAL A 250 -14.94 -14.35 -8.24
C VAL A 250 -14.82 -15.10 -9.57
N GLU A 251 -14.67 -16.43 -9.56
CA GLU A 251 -14.62 -17.25 -10.79
C GLU A 251 -15.97 -17.27 -11.53
N ASP A 252 -17.08 -17.22 -10.80
CA ASP A 252 -18.44 -17.24 -11.36
C ASP A 252 -18.90 -15.85 -11.89
N THR A 253 -18.03 -14.82 -11.86
CA THR A 253 -18.31 -13.45 -12.32
C THR A 253 -17.83 -13.20 -13.75
#